data_AF-A0A8T5BNQ3-F1
#
_entry.id   AF-A0A8T5BNQ3-F1
#
_cell.length_a   1.000
_cell.length_b   1.000
_cell.length_c   1.000
_cell.angle_alpha   90.00
_cell.angle_beta   90.00
_cell.angle_gamma   90.00
#
_symmetry.space_group_name_H-M   'P 1'
#
loop_
_entity.id
_entity.type
_entity.pdbx_description
1 polymer ?
#
loop_
_entity_poly.entity_id
_entity_poly.type
_entity_poly.pdbx_seq_one_letter_code
_entity_poly.pdbx_strand_id
1 'polypeptide(L)' 'MKIVLMKKLDSVQHSTIKMAPSGKQGFSVETCLNPWNGKCLNTDISLYIMYKGNCLPICRKCWEIISSNDVEWVYD' A
#
# COMPACT_ATOMS: atom_id res chain seq x y z
N MET A 1 -4.08 8.32 15.90
CA MET A 1 -3.12 7.98 14.83
C MET A 1 -3.36 8.92 13.66
N LYS A 2 -2.34 9.56 13.09
CA LYS A 2 -2.53 10.47 11.95
C LYS A 2 -2.47 9.67 10.66
N ILE A 3 -3.61 9.32 10.08
CA ILE A 3 -3.64 8.75 8.71
C ILE A 3 -3.40 9.91 7.75
N VAL A 4 -2.14 10.08 7.33
CA VAL A 4 -1.82 10.94 6.19
C VAL A 4 -2.11 10.12 4.95
N LEU A 5 -3.23 10.40 4.28
CA LEU A 5 -3.56 9.82 3.00
C LEU A 5 -2.58 10.36 1.95
N MET A 6 -1.51 9.62 1.69
CA MET A 6 -0.64 9.89 0.55
C MET A 6 -1.30 9.25 -0.67
N LYS A 7 -1.82 10.09 -1.59
CA LYS A 7 -2.31 9.62 -2.89
C LYS A 7 -1.13 9.02 -3.66
N LYS A 8 -1.33 7.82 -4.23
CA LYS A 8 -0.36 7.21 -5.14
C LYS A 8 -0.20 8.18 -6.32
N LEU A 9 1.03 8.64 -6.58
CA LEU A 9 1.32 9.41 -7.78
C LEU A 9 1.25 8.42 -8.95
N ASP A 10 0.16 8.48 -9.72
CA ASP A 10 0.00 7.68 -10.94
C ASP A 10 1.00 8.15 -11.99
N SER A 11 2.20 7.55 -12.07
CA SER A 11 3.11 7.75 -13.21
C SER A 11 4.28 6.76 -13.23
N VAL A 12 4.10 5.62 -13.90
CA VAL A 12 5.10 5.14 -14.86
C VAL A 12 4.34 4.49 -16.03
N GLN A 13 4.16 5.22 -17.12
CA GLN A 13 3.88 4.59 -18.42
C GLN A 13 5.17 3.92 -18.87
N HIS A 14 5.20 2.59 -18.90
CA HIS A 14 6.30 1.84 -19.53
C HIS A 14 6.28 2.12 -21.03
N SER A 15 7.05 3.10 -21.47
CA SER A 15 7.42 3.30 -22.88
C SER A 15 8.31 2.14 -23.33
N THR A 16 7.94 1.50 -24.44
CA THR A 16 8.60 0.33 -25.03
C THR A 16 10.03 0.65 -25.48
N ILE A 17 11.02 0.52 -24.59
CA ILE A 17 12.43 0.46 -24.96
C ILE A 17 12.85 -1.00 -25.01
N LYS A 18 13.17 -1.51 -26.21
CA LYS A 18 13.75 -2.84 -26.41
C LYS A 18 15.17 -2.86 -25.83
N MET A 19 15.41 -3.58 -24.74
CA MET A 19 16.74 -3.83 -24.19
C MET A 19 16.98 -5.32 -23.94
N ALA A 20 18.23 -5.74 -24.18
CA ALA A 20 18.72 -7.11 -24.16
C ALA A 20 18.56 -7.82 -22.79
N PRO A 21 18.51 -9.18 -22.75
CA PRO A 21 18.27 -9.92 -21.52
C PRO A 21 19.58 -10.19 -20.78
N SER A 22 19.98 -9.28 -19.89
CA SER A 22 21.01 -9.59 -18.88
C SER A 22 20.72 -8.84 -17.59
N GLY A 23 20.28 -9.58 -16.57
CA GLY A 23 19.97 -9.07 -15.24
C GLY A 23 18.53 -9.40 -14.86
N LYS A 24 18.35 -10.39 -13.98
CA LYS A 24 17.06 -10.68 -13.36
C LYS A 24 16.66 -9.47 -12.49
N GLN A 25 16.03 -8.46 -13.07
CA GLN A 25 15.31 -7.44 -12.31
C GLN A 25 14.05 -8.13 -11.77
N GLY A 26 14.19 -8.73 -10.59
CA GLY A 26 13.03 -9.16 -9.81
C GLY A 26 12.28 -7.92 -9.36
N PHE A 27 11.31 -7.47 -10.15
CA PHE A 27 10.32 -6.50 -9.68
C PHE A 27 9.53 -7.18 -8.55
N SER A 28 9.87 -6.88 -7.30
CA SER A 28 9.04 -7.28 -6.16
C SER A 28 7.75 -6.48 -6.24
N VAL A 29 6.63 -7.16 -6.49
CA VAL A 29 5.31 -6.54 -6.51
C VAL A 29 4.99 -6.07 -5.08
N GLU A 30 4.61 -4.79 -4.94
CA GLU A 30 4.21 -4.22 -3.66
C GLU A 30 2.98 -4.93 -3.09
N THR A 31 3.04 -5.35 -1.82
CA THR A 31 1.95 -6.05 -1.12
C THR A 31 1.48 -5.25 0.09
N CYS A 32 0.21 -5.43 0.44
CA CYS A 32 -0.41 -4.85 1.62
C CYS A 32 0.37 -5.17 2.91
N LEU A 33 0.61 -4.16 3.74
CA LEU A 33 1.23 -4.29 5.06
C LEU A 33 0.25 -3.87 6.15
N ASN A 34 -0.98 -4.41 6.11
CA ASN A 34 -2.01 -4.13 7.10
C ASN A 34 -1.54 -4.57 8.51
N PRO A 35 -1.34 -3.63 9.46
CA PRO A 35 -0.84 -3.96 10.80
C PRO A 35 -1.85 -4.71 11.67
N TRP A 36 -3.13 -4.73 11.31
CA TRP A 36 -4.22 -5.35 12.08
C TRP A 36 -4.56 -6.79 11.66
N ASN A 37 -4.05 -7.27 10.51
CA ASN A 37 -4.33 -8.60 9.97
C ASN A 37 -3.04 -9.44 9.75
N GLY A 38 -1.87 -8.92 10.13
CA GLY A 38 -0.62 -9.69 10.18
C GLY A 38 -0.01 -10.05 8.81
N LYS A 39 -0.68 -10.87 7.98
CA LYS A 39 -0.16 -11.41 6.71
C LYS A 39 -1.17 -11.25 5.57
N CYS A 40 -1.27 -10.05 5.00
CA CYS A 40 -1.96 -9.83 3.74
C CYS A 40 -0.95 -9.79 2.59
N LEU A 41 -1.16 -10.55 1.52
CA LEU A 41 -0.29 -10.54 0.33
C LEU A 41 -0.97 -9.89 -0.89
N ASN A 42 -2.11 -9.22 -0.69
CA ASN A 42 -2.83 -8.57 -1.78
C ASN A 42 -2.06 -7.34 -2.28
N THR A 43 -1.97 -7.20 -3.59
CA THR A 43 -1.22 -6.16 -4.30
C THR A 43 -2.11 -5.02 -4.81
N ASP A 44 -3.44 -5.11 -4.66
CA ASP A 44 -4.40 -4.06 -5.01
C ASP A 44 -4.40 -2.94 -3.94
N ILE A 45 -3.32 -2.17 -3.90
CA ILE A 45 -3.09 -1.10 -2.92
C ILE A 45 -4.02 0.09 -3.22
N SER A 46 -4.84 0.45 -2.23
CA SER A 46 -5.81 1.55 -2.33
C SER A 46 -5.30 2.84 -1.70
N LEU A 47 -4.53 2.75 -0.62
CA LEU A 47 -4.01 3.92 0.10
C LEU A 47 -2.77 3.55 0.92
N TYR A 48 -2.13 4.59 1.46
CA TYR A 48 -1.05 4.45 2.45
C TYR A 48 -1.46 5.09 3.77
N ILE A 49 -1.02 4.48 4.88
CA ILE A 49 -1.23 4.98 6.24
C ILE A 49 0.10 5.24 6.93
N MET A 50 0.12 6.15 7.90
CA MET A 50 1.24 6.28 8.84
C MET A 50 0.95 5.46 10.09
N TYR A 51 1.75 4.43 10.35
CA TYR A 51 1.64 3.55 11.51
C TYR A 51 3.01 3.44 12.19
N LYS A 52 3.09 3.86 13.48
CA LYS A 52 4.34 3.86 14.25
C LYS A 52 5.53 4.49 13.51
N GLY A 53 5.29 5.62 12.83
CA GLY A 53 6.30 6.33 12.05
C GLY A 53 6.58 5.77 10.65
N ASN A 54 5.99 4.64 10.28
CA ASN A 54 6.19 4.01 8.97
C ASN A 54 5.00 4.25 8.04
N CYS A 55 5.28 4.49 6.75
CA CYS A 55 4.26 4.54 5.71
C CYS A 55 3.97 3.11 5.20
N LEU A 56 2.75 2.62 5.40
CA LEU A 56 2.36 1.25 5.06
C LEU A 56 1.29 1.24 3.97
N PRO A 57 1.45 0.43 2.90
CA PRO A 57 0.42 0.25 1.88
C PRO A 57 -0.74 -0.61 2.41
N ILE A 58 -1.98 -0.18 2.17
CA ILE A 58 -3.20 -0.91 2.54
C ILE A 58 -3.99 -1.24 1.27
N CYS A 59 -4.31 -2.52 1.08
CA CYS A 59 -5.12 -2.97 -0.04
C CYS A 59 -6.60 -2.60 0.10
N ARG A 60 -7.32 -2.54 -1.02
CA ARG A 60 -8.76 -2.22 -1.06
C ARG A 60 -9.58 -3.05 -0.08
N LYS A 61 -9.43 -4.38 -0.09
CA LYS A 61 -10.14 -5.28 0.83
C LYS A 61 -9.90 -4.96 2.31
N CYS A 62 -8.66 -4.67 2.68
CA CYS A 62 -8.35 -4.31 4.06
C CYS A 62 -8.93 -2.94 4.41
N TRP A 63 -8.88 -2.00 3.48
CA TRP A 63 -9.46 -0.67 3.68
C TRP A 63 -10.97 -0.72 3.89
N GLU A 64 -11.70 -1.47 3.06
CA GLU A 64 -13.15 -1.66 3.21
C GLU A 64 -13.49 -2.10 4.63
N ILE A 65 -12.84 -3.15 5.13
CA ILE A 65 -13.04 -3.66 6.50
C ILE A 65 -12.75 -2.57 7.53
N ILE A 66 -11.60 -1.88 7.43
CA ILE A 66 -11.22 -0.83 8.40
C ILE A 66 -12.25 0.31 8.39
N SER A 67 -12.68 0.74 7.19
CA SER A 67 -13.61 1.86 7.01
C SER A 67 -15.05 1.55 7.41
N SER A 68 -15.41 0.26 7.49
CA SER A 68 -16.74 -0.18 7.92
C SER A 68 -16.88 -0.35 9.43
N ASN A 69 -15.81 -0.15 10.21
CA ASN A 69 -15.87 -0.20 11.67
C ASN A 69 -15.91 1.21 12.26
N ASP A 70 -16.85 1.48 13.16
CA ASP A 70 -16.98 2.75 13.91
C ASP A 70 -15.90 2.86 15.00
N VAL A 71 -14.64 3.02 14.60
CA VAL A 71 -13.54 3.32 15.52
C VAL A 71 -13.25 4.81 15.45
N GLU A 72 -13.81 5.57 16.40
CA GLU A 72 -13.46 6.98 16.58
C GLU A 72 -12.06 7.11 17.20
N TRP A 73 -11.27 8.06 16.70
CA TRP A 73 -9.94 8.35 17.23
C TRP A 73 -10.06 9.13 18.54
N VAL A 74 -9.78 8.47 19.67
CA VAL A 74 -9.57 9.18 20.94
C VAL A 74 -8.17 9.81 20.93
N TYR A 75 -8.11 11.13 21.08
CA TYR A 75 -6.88 11.84 21.38
C TYR A 75 -6.75 11.86 22.90
N ASP A 76 -5.82 11.08 23.44
CA ASP A 76 -5.33 11.23 24.82
C ASP A 76 -4.11 12.17 24.80
#